data_AF-A0A1S1HFR1-F1
#
_entry.id   AF-A0A1S1HFR1-F1
#
_cell.length_a   1.000
_cell.length_b   1.000
_cell.length_c   1.000
_cell.angle_alpha   90.00
_cell.angle_beta   90.00
_cell.angle_gamma   90.00
#
_symmetry.space_group_name_H-M   'P 1'
#
loop_
_entity.id
_entity.type
_entity.pdbx_description
1 polymer ?
#
loop_
_entity_poly.entity_id
_entity_poly.type
_entity_poly.pdbx_seq_one_letter_code
_entity_poly.pdbx_strand_id
1 'polypeptide(L)'
;MDWRPRGAKATETLLARRVVNCSGPLIDLDRTEEPLLANLRARGVIRPDPSHIGLDVDPQARVIGRSGRADPRLFALGPLTRGAFWEVVAVPDIRVQTWNLARRLSNAHWIGGEGL
;
A
#
# COMPACT_ATOMS: atom_id res chain seq x y z
N MET A 1 -10.97 26.51 5.88
CA MET A 1 -10.94 25.06 5.57
C MET A 1 -12.33 24.55 5.85
N ASP A 2 -12.92 23.83 4.91
CA ASP A 2 -14.19 23.17 5.12
C ASP A 2 -13.94 21.73 5.59
N TRP A 3 -14.63 21.31 6.64
CA TRP A 3 -14.49 19.98 7.20
C TRP A 3 -15.84 19.51 7.75
N ARG A 4 -16.03 18.18 7.84
CA ARG A 4 -17.25 17.60 8.38
C ARG A 4 -16.91 16.79 9.63
N PRO A 5 -17.42 17.17 10.82
CA PRO A 5 -17.24 16.38 12.03
C PRO A 5 -17.74 14.95 11.86
N ARG A 6 -17.08 13.99 12.52
CA ARG A 6 -17.52 12.59 12.51
C ARG A 6 -18.95 12.51 13.07
N GLY A 7 -19.86 11.92 12.30
CA GLY A 7 -21.28 11.79 12.67
C GLY A 7 -22.15 13.00 12.34
N ALA A 8 -21.57 14.12 11.91
CA ALA A 8 -22.33 15.28 11.44
C ALA A 8 -22.76 15.12 9.97
N LYS A 9 -23.91 15.70 9.63
CA LYS A 9 -24.37 15.81 8.24
C LYS A 9 -23.90 17.10 7.56
N ALA A 10 -23.73 18.16 8.34
CA ALA A 10 -23.33 19.47 7.86
C ALA A 10 -21.79 19.61 7.82
N THR A 11 -21.30 20.28 6.79
CA THR A 11 -19.93 20.75 6.71
C THR A 11 -19.80 22.07 7.47
N GLU A 12 -18.70 22.25 8.18
CA GLU A 12 -18.35 23.46 8.92
C GLU A 12 -17.11 24.13 8.32
N THR A 13 -17.07 25.46 8.37
CA THR A 13 -15.90 26.23 7.94
C THR A 13 -15.08 26.66 9.16
N LEU A 14 -13.81 26.25 9.17
CA LEU A 14 -12.83 26.68 10.17
C LEU A 14 -11.92 27.77 9.59
N LEU A 15 -11.87 28.92 10.28
CA LEU A 15 -10.88 29.96 10.05
C LEU A 15 -9.63 29.67 10.89
N ALA A 16 -8.52 29.37 10.21
CA ALA A 16 -7.24 29.10 10.85
C ALA A 16 -6.12 29.79 10.07
N ARG A 17 -5.06 30.24 10.78
CA ARG A 17 -3.88 30.80 10.09
C ARG A 17 -3.08 29.75 9.33
N ARG A 18 -3.04 28.51 9.83
CA ARG A 18 -2.33 27.37 9.21
C ARG A 18 -3.10 26.09 9.50
N VAL A 19 -2.99 25.13 8.59
CA VAL A 19 -3.53 23.78 8.71
C VAL A 19 -2.40 22.82 8.39
N VAL A 20 -2.21 21.80 9.24
CA VAL A 20 -1.24 20.72 9.03
C VAL A 20 -2.03 19.42 8.87
N ASN A 21 -1.84 18.73 7.75
CA ASN A 21 -2.51 17.46 7.51
C ASN A 21 -1.70 16.31 8.15
N CYS A 22 -2.24 15.75 9.23
CA CYS A 22 -1.67 14.60 9.95
C CYS A 22 -2.43 13.30 9.70
N SER A 23 -3.21 13.18 8.61
CA SER A 23 -4.00 11.98 8.30
C SER A 23 -3.16 10.77 7.85
N GLY A 24 -1.84 10.92 7.78
CA GLY A 24 -0.94 9.92 7.19
C GLY A 24 -1.05 9.85 5.67
N PRO A 25 -0.26 8.96 5.04
CA PRO A 25 -0.28 8.78 3.59
C PRO A 25 -1.63 8.23 3.13
N LEU A 26 -2.20 8.86 2.11
CA LEU A 26 -3.36 8.34 1.39
C LEU A 26 -2.90 7.16 0.54
N ILE A 27 -3.26 5.94 0.93
CA ILE A 27 -2.96 4.70 0.16
C ILE A 27 -4.20 4.21 -0.60
N ASP A 28 -5.23 5.06 -0.70
CA ASP A 28 -6.39 4.76 -1.53
C ASP A 28 -5.99 4.87 -3.00
N LEU A 29 -5.86 3.72 -3.66
CA LEU A 29 -5.50 3.61 -5.07
C LEU A 29 -6.54 4.27 -5.98
N ASP A 30 -7.78 4.46 -5.53
CA ASP A 30 -8.83 5.13 -6.30
C ASP A 30 -8.60 6.63 -6.41
N ARG A 31 -7.80 7.18 -5.49
CA ARG A 31 -7.55 8.61 -5.34
C ARG A 31 -6.10 8.99 -5.59
N THR A 32 -5.28 8.05 -6.04
CA THR A 32 -3.86 8.30 -6.32
C THR A 32 -3.71 9.17 -7.57
N GLU A 33 -2.88 10.21 -7.46
CA GLU A 33 -2.48 11.05 -8.60
C GLU A 33 -1.13 10.60 -9.18
N GLU A 34 -0.51 9.55 -8.62
CA GLU A 34 0.79 9.06 -9.08
C GLU A 34 0.66 8.37 -10.45
N PRO A 35 1.29 8.90 -11.52
CA PRO A 35 1.07 8.41 -12.87
C PRO A 35 1.37 6.92 -13.06
N LEU A 36 2.38 6.36 -12.38
CA LEU A 36 2.66 4.93 -12.50
C LEU A 36 1.49 4.08 -12.00
N LEU A 37 0.97 4.39 -10.82
CA LEU A 37 -0.12 3.64 -10.20
C LEU A 37 -1.41 3.82 -10.99
N ALA A 38 -1.72 5.05 -11.43
CA ALA A 38 -2.87 5.34 -12.26
C ALA A 38 -2.85 4.52 -13.57
N ASN A 39 -1.71 4.46 -14.25
CA ASN A 39 -1.56 3.70 -15.49
C ASN A 39 -1.65 2.18 -15.28
N LEU A 40 -1.00 1.64 -14.24
CA LEU A 40 -1.08 0.20 -13.92
C LEU A 40 -2.51 -0.22 -13.58
N ARG A 41 -3.23 0.62 -12.82
CA ARG A 41 -4.64 0.42 -12.49
C ARG A 41 -5.52 0.47 -13.74
N ALA A 42 -5.34 1.49 -14.59
CA ALA A 42 -6.09 1.63 -15.84
C ALA A 42 -5.92 0.41 -16.76
N ARG A 43 -4.71 -0.16 -16.79
CA ARG A 43 -4.40 -1.41 -17.50
C ARG A 43 -4.93 -2.68 -16.82
N GLY A 44 -5.47 -2.57 -15.60
CA GLY A 44 -5.96 -3.70 -14.82
C GLY A 44 -4.86 -4.60 -14.25
N VAL A 45 -3.61 -4.13 -14.21
CA VAL A 45 -2.45 -4.87 -13.69
C VAL A 45 -2.45 -4.90 -12.16
N ILE A 46 -3.01 -3.86 -11.53
CA ILE A 46 -3.18 -3.75 -10.08
C ILE A 46 -4.64 -3.41 -9.75
N ARG A 47 -5.08 -3.72 -8.54
CA ARG A 47 -6.37 -3.30 -7.97
C ARG A 47 -6.21 -2.90 -6.49
N PRO A 48 -7.10 -2.06 -5.93
CA PRO A 48 -7.11 -1.81 -4.50
C PRO A 48 -7.44 -3.09 -3.71
N ASP A 49 -6.90 -3.22 -2.50
CA ASP A 49 -7.33 -4.27 -1.57
C ASP A 49 -8.79 -4.02 -1.10
N PRO A 50 -9.50 -5.03 -0.56
CA PRO A 50 -10.90 -4.89 -0.14
C PRO A 50 -11.18 -3.78 0.88
N SER A 51 -10.17 -3.38 1.66
CA SER A 51 -10.27 -2.32 2.67
C SER A 51 -9.82 -0.95 2.15
N HIS A 52 -9.37 -0.84 0.89
CA HIS A 52 -8.88 0.40 0.27
C HIS A 52 -7.74 1.09 1.04
N ILE A 53 -6.83 0.31 1.60
CA ILE A 53 -5.66 0.78 2.35
C ILE A 53 -4.33 0.35 1.72
N GLY A 54 -4.35 -0.19 0.50
CA GLY A 54 -3.22 -0.71 -0.24
C GLY A 54 -3.60 -1.30 -1.61
N LEU A 55 -2.60 -1.94 -2.23
CA LEU A 55 -2.75 -2.84 -3.35
C LEU A 55 -3.21 -4.21 -2.85
N ASP A 56 -4.06 -4.86 -3.64
CA ASP A 56 -4.34 -6.26 -3.42
C ASP A 56 -3.13 -7.10 -3.81
N VAL A 57 -2.66 -7.90 -2.86
CA VAL A 57 -1.51 -8.78 -3.04
C VAL A 57 -1.79 -10.13 -2.39
N ASP A 58 -1.17 -11.16 -2.91
CA ASP A 58 -1.19 -12.46 -2.25
C ASP A 58 -0.21 -12.52 -1.05
N PRO A 59 -0.21 -13.62 -0.27
CA PRO A 59 0.69 -13.75 0.88
C PRO A 59 2.19 -13.79 0.52
N GLN A 60 2.51 -13.80 -0.78
CA GLN A 60 3.86 -13.74 -1.31
C GLN A 60 4.19 -12.37 -1.93
N ALA A 61 3.36 -11.37 -1.67
CA ALA A 61 3.50 -9.99 -2.12
C ALA A 61 3.42 -9.82 -3.65
N ARG A 62 2.88 -10.81 -4.37
CA ARG A 62 2.57 -10.68 -5.80
C ARG A 62 1.31 -9.85 -5.97
N VAL A 63 1.34 -8.89 -6.89
CA VAL A 63 0.18 -8.03 -7.13
C VAL A 63 -0.96 -8.82 -7.75
N ILE A 64 -2.19 -8.51 -7.34
CA ILE A 64 -3.40 -9.07 -7.92
C ILE A 64 -4.05 -7.98 -8.77
N GLY A 65 -4.23 -8.28 -10.05
CA GLY A 65 -4.90 -7.39 -11.00
C GLY A 65 -6.40 -7.67 -11.13
N ARG A 66 -7.03 -7.07 -12.13
CA ARG A 66 -8.46 -7.24 -12.43
C ARG A 66 -8.85 -8.69 -12.73
N SER A 67 -7.91 -9.51 -13.19
CA SER A 67 -8.13 -10.95 -13.44
C SER A 67 -8.32 -11.77 -12.16
N GLY A 68 -8.03 -11.21 -10.98
CA GLY A 68 -8.03 -11.93 -9.71
C GLY A 68 -6.88 -12.93 -9.55
N ARG A 69 -5.94 -12.99 -10.50
CA ARG A 69 -4.75 -13.84 -10.44
C ARG A 69 -3.53 -13.01 -10.05
N ALA A 70 -2.72 -13.55 -9.16
CA ALA A 70 -1.43 -12.99 -8.80
C ALA A 70 -0.49 -12.96 -10.02
N ASP A 71 0.15 -11.81 -10.26
CA ASP A 71 1.15 -11.65 -11.31
C ASP A 71 2.43 -12.41 -10.94
N PRO A 72 3.00 -13.26 -11.80
CA PRO A 72 4.19 -14.03 -11.47
C PRO A 72 5.48 -13.20 -11.42
N ARG A 73 5.47 -11.96 -11.93
CA ARG A 73 6.67 -11.12 -12.13
C ARG A 73 6.57 -9.76 -11.47
N LEU A 74 5.40 -9.35 -11.01
CA LEU A 74 5.18 -8.05 -10.37
C LEU A 74 4.86 -8.22 -8.89
N PHE A 75 5.65 -7.55 -8.05
CA PHE A 75 5.57 -7.60 -6.60
C PHE A 75 5.42 -6.18 -6.04
N ALA A 76 4.71 -6.05 -4.94
CA ALA A 76 4.65 -4.81 -4.17
C ALA A 76 5.28 -5.02 -2.79
N LEU A 77 5.93 -3.99 -2.26
CA LEU A 77 6.56 -4.02 -0.94
C LEU A 77 6.20 -2.77 -0.16
N GLY A 78 6.32 -2.86 1.16
CA GLY A 78 6.12 -1.73 2.05
C GLY A 78 4.66 -1.29 2.15
N PRO A 79 4.39 -0.03 2.51
CA PRO A 79 3.04 0.45 2.86
C PRO A 79 1.95 0.18 1.82
N LEU A 80 2.33 -0.03 0.56
CA LEU A 80 1.41 -0.45 -0.50
C LEU A 80 0.76 -1.80 -0.24
N THR A 81 1.32 -2.66 0.61
CA THR A 81 0.78 -4.00 0.90
C THR A 81 0.02 -4.08 2.22
N ARG A 82 -0.33 -2.94 2.83
CA ARG A 82 -0.94 -2.88 4.18
C ARG A 82 -2.26 -3.67 4.29
N GLY A 83 -3.03 -3.77 3.21
CA GLY A 83 -4.26 -4.57 3.19
C GLY A 83 -4.02 -6.07 3.47
N ALA A 84 -2.86 -6.60 3.07
CA ALA A 84 -2.48 -7.99 3.29
C ALA A 84 -1.56 -8.18 4.51
N PHE A 85 -0.68 -7.22 4.79
CA PHE A 85 0.27 -7.25 5.89
C PHE A 85 0.07 -6.02 6.78
N TRP A 86 -0.90 -6.12 7.70
CA TRP A 86 -1.16 -5.08 8.70
C TRP A 86 0.16 -4.73 9.42
N GLU A 87 0.45 -3.45 9.61
CA GLU A 87 1.71 -2.91 10.18
C GLU A 87 2.99 -2.97 9.30
N VAL A 88 2.92 -3.37 8.01
CA VAL A 88 4.02 -3.16 7.03
C VAL A 88 4.17 -1.66 6.68
N VAL A 89 4.57 -0.89 7.67
CA VAL A 89 4.82 0.55 7.61
C VAL A 89 6.13 0.91 8.28
N ALA A 90 6.63 0.04 9.16
CA ALA A 90 7.88 0.22 9.87
C ALA A 90 9.04 -0.46 9.13
N VAL A 91 10.25 0.06 9.34
CA VAL A 91 11.48 -0.46 8.73
C VAL A 91 11.69 -1.96 8.98
N PRO A 92 11.48 -2.53 10.19
CA PRO A 92 11.70 -3.95 10.44
C PRO A 92 10.87 -4.86 9.52
N ASP A 93 9.57 -4.62 9.42
CA ASP A 93 8.67 -5.43 8.60
C ASP A 93 9.01 -5.33 7.11
N ILE A 94 9.34 -4.13 6.65
CA ILE A 94 9.76 -3.88 5.25
C ILE A 94 11.06 -4.63 4.94
N ARG A 95 12.02 -4.64 5.88
CA ARG A 95 13.28 -5.38 5.70
C ARG A 95 13.03 -6.88 5.57
N VAL A 96 12.20 -7.46 6.43
CA VAL A 96 11.83 -8.89 6.37
C VAL A 96 11.12 -9.22 5.07
N GLN A 97 10.15 -8.39 4.66
CA GLN A 97 9.40 -8.59 3.40
C GLN A 97 10.35 -8.55 2.19
N THR A 98 11.24 -7.56 2.15
CA THR A 98 12.23 -7.40 1.07
C THR A 98 13.22 -8.57 1.04
N TRP A 99 13.70 -9.01 2.22
CA TRP A 99 14.60 -10.15 2.34
C TRP A 99 13.99 -11.44 1.79
N ASN A 100 12.73 -11.72 2.16
CA ASN A 100 12.02 -12.91 1.70
C ASN A 100 11.80 -12.89 0.18
N LEU A 101 11.48 -11.72 -0.40
CA LEU A 101 11.36 -11.59 -1.85
C LEU A 101 12.71 -11.78 -2.55
N ALA A 102 13.78 -11.14 -2.06
CA ALA A 102 15.11 -11.24 -2.66
C ALA A 102 15.65 -12.68 -2.66
N ARG A 103 15.47 -13.42 -1.56
CA ARG A 103 15.83 -14.85 -1.49
C ARG A 103 15.11 -15.69 -2.53
N ARG A 104 13.81 -15.43 -2.73
CA ARG A 104 13.01 -16.13 -3.73
C ARG A 104 13.47 -15.82 -5.15
N LEU A 105 13.71 -14.55 -5.47
CA LEU A 105 14.12 -14.15 -6.82
C LEU A 105 15.52 -14.63 -7.19
N SER A 106 16.41 -14.76 -6.20
CA SER A 106 17.79 -15.23 -6.41
C SER A 106 17.95 -16.76 -6.37
N ASN A 107 16.87 -17.52 -6.11
CA ASN A 107 16.93 -18.96 -5.82
C ASN A 107 17.97 -19.33 -4.74
N ALA A 108 18.25 -18.39 -3.84
CA ALA A 108 19.35 -18.54 -2.89
C ALA A 108 18.85 -18.96 -1.51
N HIS A 109 19.46 -20.02 -0.98
CA HIS A 109 19.25 -20.49 0.38
C HIS A 109 20.17 -19.76 1.36
N TRP A 110 20.09 -18.42 1.43
CA TRP A 110 20.79 -17.67 2.48
C TRP A 110 20.06 -17.85 3.81
N ILE A 111 20.83 -18.05 4.89
CA ILE A 111 20.34 -18.02 6.27
C ILE A 111 20.48 -16.56 6.73
N GLY A 112 19.45 -16.00 7.37
CA GLY A 112 19.48 -14.62 7.85
C GLY A 112 20.65 -14.41 8.82
N GLY A 113 21.48 -13.40 8.59
CA GLY A 113 22.48 -12.97 9.57
C GLY A 113 21.79 -12.33 10.78
N GLU A 114 22.34 -12.50 11.97
CA GLU A 114 21.80 -11.91 13.19
C GLU A 114 21.66 -10.38 13.03
N GLY A 115 20.43 -9.86 13.17
CA GLY A 115 20.12 -8.43 13.00
C GLY A 115 19.09 -8.07 11.91
N LEU A 116 18.40 -9.05 11.31
CA LEU A 116 17.14 -8.82 10.61
C LEU A 116 16.00 -8.54 11.60
#